data_AF-A0A150R131-F1
#
_entry.id   AF-A0A150R131-F1
#
_cell.length_a   1.000
_cell.length_b   1.000
_cell.length_c   1.000
_cell.angle_alpha   90.00
_cell.angle_beta   90.00
_cell.angle_gamma   90.00
#
_symmetry.space_group_name_H-M   'P 1'
#
loop_
_entity.id
_entity.type
_entity.pdbx_description
1 polymer ?
#
loop_
_entity_poly.entity_id
_entity_poly.type
_entity_poly.pdbx_seq_one_letter_code
_entity_poly.pdbx_strand_id
1 'polypeptide(L)'
;MSQRSSRSERRRCPHGTRAHPSPARDPDTSQAPPPPPSLILAALLGSSLLLGCALAGSASFPAASALPDARRRPDGVAIDPASTPPQPVNQADARDSVVTLRTPLGVGLALDVVAEFFKRVITEDSEALSELLTRDALAIQTGSGGQGQPPSAGTWWEQRFRRLEYGKLAGEPIYRESEVQIFRAEDVLAAPHHPAIQPETLDDQDIVIRVPIMTARIAADRLLGDEIVVWLRRDGPRFRIYRLLEDFQLQ
;
A
#
# COMPACT_ATOMS: atom_id res chain seq x y z
N MET A 1 -12.59 58.50 -50.03
CA MET A 1 -13.17 58.04 -48.75
C MET A 1 -12.31 56.87 -48.30
N SER A 2 -11.29 57.08 -47.46
CA SER A 2 -11.35 56.99 -45.98
C SER A 2 -11.85 55.60 -45.54
N GLN A 3 -11.12 54.76 -44.82
CA GLN A 3 -10.34 55.04 -43.61
C GLN A 3 -9.17 54.07 -43.41
N ARG A 4 -8.05 54.64 -42.95
CA ARG A 4 -6.99 53.94 -42.20
C ARG A 4 -7.54 53.48 -40.86
N SER A 5 -7.18 52.27 -40.42
CA SER A 5 -7.19 51.94 -38.99
C SER A 5 -5.86 51.32 -38.61
N SER A 6 -5.04 52.16 -37.98
CA SER A 6 -3.81 51.81 -37.29
C SER A 6 -4.17 51.03 -36.03
N ARG A 7 -3.67 49.81 -35.87
CA ARG A 7 -3.59 49.17 -34.55
C ARG A 7 -2.13 48.96 -34.18
N SER A 8 -1.64 49.92 -33.40
CA SER A 8 -0.41 49.86 -32.63
C SER A 8 -0.59 48.77 -31.58
N GLU A 9 0.24 47.73 -31.60
CA GLU A 9 0.39 46.86 -30.44
C GLU A 9 1.82 46.91 -29.94
N ARG A 10 1.91 47.26 -28.66
CA ARG A 10 3.08 47.78 -27.99
C ARG A 10 4.03 46.64 -27.67
N ARG A 11 5.31 46.93 -27.93
CA ARG A 11 6.48 46.23 -27.39
C ARG A 11 6.33 46.04 -25.87
N ARG A 12 6.38 44.79 -25.40
CA ARG A 12 6.73 44.49 -24.00
C ARG A 12 8.21 44.13 -23.98
N CYS A 13 8.99 44.94 -23.27
CA CYS A 13 10.38 44.65 -22.95
C CYS A 13 10.47 43.51 -21.92
N PRO A 14 11.56 42.72 -21.94
CA PRO A 14 11.89 41.78 -20.87
C PRO A 14 12.62 42.52 -19.74
N HIS A 15 12.10 42.42 -18.51
CA HIS A 15 12.80 42.77 -17.29
C HIS A 15 12.69 41.61 -16.32
N GLY A 16 13.83 41.10 -15.85
CA GLY A 16 13.84 40.07 -14.83
C GLY A 16 15.17 39.35 -14.62
N THR A 17 16.29 40.06 -14.65
CA THR A 17 17.57 39.56 -14.14
C THR A 17 17.53 39.53 -12.62
N ARG A 18 17.69 38.36 -12.00
CA ARG A 18 18.43 38.23 -10.74
C ARG A 18 18.86 36.78 -10.51
N ALA A 19 20.13 36.54 -10.81
CA ALA A 19 20.88 35.39 -10.34
C ALA A 19 21.02 35.49 -8.82
N HIS A 20 20.62 34.43 -8.11
CA HIS A 20 20.98 34.23 -6.71
C HIS A 20 22.36 33.53 -6.67
N PRO A 21 23.36 34.08 -5.97
CA PRO A 21 24.60 33.37 -5.71
C PRO A 21 24.38 32.25 -4.70
N SER A 22 24.80 31.04 -5.05
CA SER A 22 24.92 29.91 -4.12
C SER A 22 26.02 30.19 -3.10
N PRO A 23 25.77 30.02 -1.79
CA PRO A 23 26.83 30.02 -0.81
C PRO A 23 27.66 28.74 -0.91
N ALA A 24 28.97 28.94 -0.79
CA ALA A 24 30.00 27.91 -0.80
C ALA A 24 30.02 27.09 0.50
N ARG A 25 30.46 25.84 0.33
CA ARG A 25 31.16 24.95 1.28
C ARG A 25 30.49 24.62 2.62
N ASP A 26 30.32 23.31 2.82
CA ASP A 26 31.00 22.60 3.91
C ASP A 26 31.47 21.22 3.42
N PRO A 27 32.77 20.88 3.55
CA PRO A 27 33.24 19.52 3.55
C PRO A 27 33.46 19.09 5.00
N ASP A 28 32.52 18.33 5.57
CA ASP A 28 32.81 17.65 6.84
C ASP A 28 32.35 16.20 6.82
N THR A 29 33.32 15.34 6.54
CA THR A 29 33.73 14.23 7.40
C THR A 29 32.69 13.76 8.42
N SER A 30 32.04 12.64 8.13
CA SER A 30 31.59 11.70 9.17
C SER A 30 31.71 10.28 8.65
N GLN A 31 32.78 9.64 9.09
CA GLN A 31 33.05 8.22 9.00
C GLN A 31 31.83 7.40 9.45
N ALA A 32 31.42 6.46 8.60
CA ALA A 32 30.57 5.36 9.03
C ALA A 32 31.41 4.36 9.87
N PRO A 33 30.88 3.84 10.99
CA PRO A 33 31.55 2.84 11.81
C PRO A 33 31.65 1.48 11.10
N PRO A 34 32.67 0.67 11.42
CA PRO A 34 32.81 -0.67 10.84
C PRO A 34 31.68 -1.62 11.28
N PRO A 35 31.36 -2.64 10.46
CA PRO A 35 30.31 -3.61 10.75
C PRO A 35 30.63 -4.44 12.00
N PRO A 36 29.61 -4.87 12.77
CA PRO A 36 29.80 -5.75 13.91
C PRO A 36 30.27 -7.15 13.44
N PRO A 37 31.16 -7.81 14.21
CA PRO A 37 31.68 -9.12 13.86
C PRO A 37 30.61 -10.21 13.98
N SER A 38 30.55 -11.04 12.93
CA SER A 38 29.85 -12.32 12.86
C SER A 38 30.24 -13.23 14.02
N LEU A 39 29.33 -13.39 14.99
CA LEU A 39 29.43 -14.40 16.05
C LEU A 39 29.00 -15.75 15.50
N ILE A 40 29.96 -16.49 14.93
CA ILE A 40 29.79 -17.90 14.61
C ILE A 40 29.88 -18.70 15.91
N LEU A 41 28.81 -19.45 16.13
CA LEU A 41 28.58 -20.48 17.14
C LEU A 41 29.82 -21.36 17.37
N ALA A 42 30.43 -21.26 18.56
CA ALA A 42 31.35 -22.26 19.09
C ALA A 42 30.61 -23.12 20.12
N ALA A 43 30.19 -24.31 19.69
CA ALA A 43 29.79 -25.39 20.58
C ALA A 43 31.06 -26.04 21.14
N LEU A 44 31.25 -26.05 22.45
CA LEU A 44 32.18 -26.97 23.12
C LEU A 44 31.93 -27.06 24.63
N LEU A 45 31.58 -28.29 25.03
CA LEU A 45 31.86 -29.01 26.28
C LEU A 45 31.98 -28.24 27.61
N GLY A 46 31.16 -28.65 28.58
CA GLY A 46 31.35 -28.33 29.99
C GLY A 46 30.48 -29.17 30.91
N SER A 47 30.77 -30.47 31.02
CA SER A 47 30.31 -31.29 32.15
C SER A 47 30.96 -30.79 33.43
N SER A 48 30.17 -30.50 34.46
CA SER A 48 30.66 -30.40 35.83
C SER A 48 29.58 -30.89 36.79
N LEU A 49 29.86 -32.06 37.37
CA LEU A 49 29.18 -32.62 38.53
C LEU A 49 29.31 -31.66 39.72
N LEU A 50 28.18 -31.36 40.37
CA LEU A 50 28.18 -31.09 41.81
C LEU A 50 27.06 -31.88 42.47
N LEU A 51 27.48 -32.96 43.14
CA LEU A 51 26.79 -33.58 44.25
C LEU A 51 26.59 -32.53 45.35
N GLY A 52 25.35 -32.38 45.82
CA GLY A 52 25.02 -31.59 47.01
C GLY A 52 23.77 -32.15 47.68
N CYS A 53 23.97 -33.08 48.62
CA CYS A 53 22.94 -33.51 49.54
C CYS A 53 22.57 -32.35 50.49
N ALA A 54 21.31 -31.93 50.48
CA ALA A 54 20.73 -31.21 51.60
C ALA A 54 19.30 -31.72 51.82
N LEU A 55 19.22 -32.62 52.80
CA LEU A 55 18.03 -33.15 53.42
C LEU A 55 17.29 -31.98 54.11
N ALA A 56 16.26 -31.42 53.47
CA ALA A 56 15.35 -30.48 54.12
C ALA A 56 13.97 -31.14 54.20
N GLY A 57 13.65 -31.61 55.41
CA GLY A 57 12.35 -32.18 55.73
C GLY A 57 11.24 -31.20 55.41
N SER A 58 10.31 -31.62 54.56
CA SER A 58 9.04 -30.94 54.34
C SER A 58 8.24 -30.98 55.63
N ALA A 59 8.22 -29.85 56.35
CA ALA A 59 7.26 -29.61 57.42
C ALA A 59 5.85 -29.64 56.82
N SER A 60 5.15 -30.76 57.00
CA SER A 60 3.74 -30.90 56.70
C SER A 60 2.96 -30.21 57.83
N PHE A 61 2.57 -28.96 57.59
CA PHE A 61 1.52 -28.34 58.40
C PHE A 61 0.18 -28.88 57.90
N PRO A 62 -0.68 -29.46 58.76
CA PRO A 62 -2.03 -29.84 58.36
C PRO A 62 -2.80 -28.56 58.06
N ALA A 63 -2.95 -28.25 56.77
CA ALA A 63 -3.80 -27.16 56.31
C ALA A 63 -5.25 -27.48 56.69
N ALA A 64 -5.70 -26.91 57.81
CA ALA A 64 -7.08 -26.94 58.26
C ALA A 64 -7.92 -26.04 57.33
N SER A 65 -8.25 -26.55 56.14
CA SER A 65 -9.41 -26.15 55.34
C SER A 65 -9.37 -26.88 54.00
N ALA A 66 -9.78 -28.14 53.99
CA ALA A 66 -10.28 -28.77 52.77
C ALA A 66 -11.53 -28.00 52.34
N LEU A 67 -11.35 -26.96 51.51
CA LEU A 67 -12.45 -26.29 50.84
C LEU A 67 -13.09 -27.31 49.89
N PRO A 68 -14.42 -27.46 49.90
CA PRO A 68 -15.08 -28.40 49.03
C PRO A 68 -14.74 -28.07 47.56
N ASP A 69 -14.24 -29.07 46.83
CA ASP A 69 -13.84 -29.02 45.42
C ASP A 69 -15.04 -28.85 44.46
N ALA A 70 -16.23 -28.62 45.03
CA ALA A 70 -17.41 -28.27 44.27
C ALA A 70 -17.24 -26.87 43.70
N ARG A 71 -17.24 -26.77 42.37
CA ARG A 71 -17.19 -25.51 41.62
C ARG A 71 -18.30 -24.59 42.15
N ARG A 72 -17.94 -23.59 42.96
CA ARG A 72 -18.90 -22.61 43.53
C ARG A 72 -19.69 -22.00 42.37
N ARG A 73 -20.97 -22.33 42.26
CA ARG A 73 -21.90 -21.58 41.41
C ARG A 73 -22.42 -20.44 42.29
N PRO A 74 -22.03 -19.18 42.03
CA PRO A 74 -22.63 -18.07 42.74
C PRO A 74 -24.13 -18.07 42.48
N ASP A 75 -24.92 -18.23 43.54
CA ASP A 75 -26.38 -18.10 43.47
C ASP A 75 -26.71 -16.69 42.98
N GLY A 76 -27.33 -16.58 41.81
CA GLY A 76 -27.79 -15.31 41.24
C GLY A 76 -27.11 -14.83 39.96
N VAL A 77 -26.18 -15.59 39.36
CA VAL A 77 -25.71 -15.26 38.00
C VAL A 77 -26.65 -15.89 36.97
N ALA A 78 -27.68 -15.14 36.59
CA ALA A 78 -28.42 -15.43 35.37
C ALA A 78 -27.48 -15.18 34.19
N ILE A 79 -26.96 -16.25 33.59
CA ILE A 79 -26.25 -16.17 32.33
C ILE A 79 -27.32 -15.84 31.28
N ASP A 80 -27.35 -14.58 30.84
CA ASP A 80 -28.12 -14.18 29.67
C ASP A 80 -27.67 -15.08 28.51
N PRO A 81 -28.56 -15.87 27.88
CA PRO A 81 -28.20 -16.70 26.75
C PRO A 81 -27.54 -15.80 25.71
N ALA A 82 -26.23 -15.95 25.54
CA ALA A 82 -25.41 -15.07 24.72
C ALA A 82 -26.06 -14.91 23.34
N SER A 83 -26.65 -13.74 23.10
CA SER A 83 -27.20 -13.35 21.82
C SER A 83 -26.09 -13.54 20.78
N THR A 84 -26.34 -14.35 19.75
CA THR A 84 -25.37 -14.50 18.65
C THR A 84 -25.05 -13.10 18.12
N PRO A 85 -23.78 -12.68 18.12
CA PRO A 85 -23.43 -11.34 17.68
C PRO A 85 -23.85 -11.16 16.21
N PRO A 86 -24.32 -9.96 15.83
CA PRO A 86 -24.71 -9.69 14.46
C PRO A 86 -23.51 -9.88 13.52
N GLN A 87 -23.81 -10.22 12.26
CA GLN A 87 -22.78 -10.45 11.26
C GLN A 87 -21.88 -9.22 11.11
N PRO A 88 -20.55 -9.38 11.00
CA PRO A 88 -19.65 -8.25 10.82
C PRO A 88 -19.91 -7.50 9.50
N VAL A 89 -20.24 -6.22 9.62
CA VAL A 89 -20.43 -5.27 8.50
C VAL A 89 -19.25 -4.31 8.40
N ASN A 90 -19.03 -3.71 7.22
CA ASN A 90 -17.91 -2.78 7.04
C ASN A 90 -18.22 -1.37 7.56
N GLN A 91 -19.49 -1.02 7.65
CA GLN A 91 -19.99 0.30 8.05
C GLN A 91 -21.33 0.13 8.77
N ALA A 92 -21.67 1.10 9.62
CA ALA A 92 -22.96 1.19 10.28
C ALA A 92 -23.30 2.67 10.53
N ASP A 93 -24.59 2.99 10.60
CA ASP A 93 -25.07 4.31 11.02
C ASP A 93 -25.00 4.40 12.55
N ALA A 94 -24.80 5.60 13.09
CA ALA A 94 -24.90 5.87 14.53
C ALA A 94 -26.28 5.55 15.12
N ARG A 95 -27.31 5.43 14.26
CA ARG A 95 -28.67 5.02 14.62
C ARG A 95 -28.83 3.52 14.80
N ASP A 96 -27.88 2.71 14.35
CA ASP A 96 -27.94 1.26 14.47
C ASP A 96 -27.64 0.85 15.93
N SER A 97 -28.54 0.07 16.54
CA SER A 97 -28.50 -0.18 18.00
C SER A 97 -27.35 -1.07 18.45
N VAL A 98 -27.08 -2.17 17.73
CA VAL A 98 -25.95 -3.07 17.98
C VAL A 98 -25.43 -3.57 16.65
N VAL A 99 -24.17 -3.25 16.35
CA VAL A 99 -23.48 -3.66 15.12
C VAL A 99 -22.12 -4.24 15.45
N THR A 100 -21.71 -5.24 14.67
CA THR A 100 -20.35 -5.76 14.69
C THR A 100 -19.62 -5.13 13.51
N LEU A 101 -18.66 -4.25 13.76
CA LEU A 101 -17.85 -3.68 12.68
C LEU A 101 -16.68 -4.61 12.35
N ARG A 102 -16.38 -4.74 11.07
CA ARG A 102 -15.20 -5.46 10.60
C ARG A 102 -13.96 -4.61 10.83
N THR A 103 -12.88 -5.23 11.32
CA THR A 103 -11.59 -4.55 11.46
C THR A 103 -11.13 -4.01 10.09
N PRO A 104 -10.79 -2.72 9.99
CA PRO A 104 -10.25 -2.15 8.76
C PRO A 104 -8.90 -2.80 8.43
N LEU A 105 -8.61 -2.99 7.15
CA LEU A 105 -7.31 -3.49 6.73
C LEU A 105 -6.25 -2.40 6.91
N GLY A 106 -5.04 -2.81 7.30
CA GLY A 106 -3.92 -1.89 7.45
C GLY A 106 -3.42 -1.38 6.10
N VAL A 107 -2.98 -0.13 6.08
CA VAL A 107 -2.42 0.53 4.88
C VAL A 107 -1.20 -0.21 4.33
N GLY A 108 -0.41 -0.84 5.19
CA GLY A 108 0.74 -1.67 4.76
C GLY A 108 0.34 -2.78 3.78
N LEU A 109 -0.81 -3.44 3.98
CA LEU A 109 -1.31 -4.46 3.06
C LEU A 109 -1.65 -3.89 1.67
N ALA A 110 -2.03 -2.62 1.60
CA ALA A 110 -2.32 -1.96 0.35
C ALA A 110 -1.02 -1.65 -0.42
N LEU A 111 0.02 -1.23 0.30
CA LEU A 111 1.36 -1.01 -0.26
C LEU A 111 2.02 -2.32 -0.71
N ASP A 112 1.84 -3.41 0.05
CA ASP A 112 2.32 -4.74 -0.33
C ASP A 112 1.73 -5.20 -1.67
N VAL A 113 0.44 -4.92 -1.91
CA VAL A 113 -0.20 -5.23 -3.21
C VAL A 113 0.40 -4.43 -4.35
N VAL A 114 0.73 -3.15 -4.14
CA VAL A 114 1.40 -2.31 -5.15
C VAL A 114 2.82 -2.81 -5.42
N ALA A 115 3.58 -3.13 -4.37
CA ALA A 115 4.92 -3.68 -4.51
C ALA A 115 4.92 -5.01 -5.28
N GLU A 116 4.00 -5.92 -4.91
CA GLU A 116 3.86 -7.21 -5.59
C GLU A 116 3.39 -7.02 -7.03
N PHE A 117 2.51 -6.06 -7.32
CA PHE A 117 2.09 -5.70 -8.68
C PHE A 117 3.30 -5.35 -9.57
N PHE A 118 4.15 -4.42 -9.14
CA PHE A 118 5.33 -4.04 -9.92
C PHE A 118 6.31 -5.20 -10.08
N LYS A 119 6.50 -6.00 -9.03
CA LYS A 119 7.33 -7.20 -9.12
C LYS A 119 6.82 -8.16 -10.18
N ARG A 120 5.50 -8.42 -10.26
CA ARG A 120 4.91 -9.28 -11.30
C ARG A 120 5.00 -8.68 -12.69
N VAL A 121 4.92 -7.35 -12.81
CA VAL A 121 5.15 -6.64 -14.07
C VAL A 121 6.60 -6.81 -14.54
N ILE A 122 7.59 -6.64 -13.65
CA ILE A 122 9.02 -6.81 -14.00
C ILE A 122 9.34 -8.25 -14.41
N THR A 123 8.74 -9.24 -13.71
CA THR A 123 8.93 -10.66 -14.06
C THR A 123 8.04 -11.13 -15.20
N GLU A 124 7.21 -10.25 -15.77
CA GLU A 124 6.27 -10.54 -16.87
C GLU A 124 5.36 -11.75 -16.57
N ASP A 125 5.00 -11.94 -15.30
CA ASP A 125 4.21 -13.08 -14.81
C ASP A 125 2.71 -12.74 -14.85
N SER A 126 2.09 -12.98 -16.00
CA SER A 126 0.67 -12.67 -16.22
C SER A 126 -0.28 -13.48 -15.33
N GLU A 127 0.07 -14.73 -15.03
CA GLU A 127 -0.78 -15.60 -14.22
C GLU A 127 -0.86 -15.06 -12.79
N ALA A 128 0.28 -14.80 -12.17
CA ALA A 128 0.26 -14.27 -10.81
C ALA A 128 -0.18 -12.81 -10.72
N LEU A 129 0.06 -12.01 -11.76
CA LEU A 129 -0.52 -10.67 -11.85
C LEU A 129 -2.06 -10.76 -11.80
N SER A 130 -2.66 -11.74 -12.49
CA SER A 130 -4.11 -11.94 -12.50
C SER A 130 -4.69 -12.28 -11.11
N GLU A 131 -3.90 -12.88 -10.21
CA GLU A 131 -4.33 -13.19 -8.84
C GLU A 131 -4.49 -11.95 -7.95
N LEU A 132 -3.74 -10.87 -8.27
CA LEU A 132 -3.83 -9.57 -7.62
C LEU A 132 -5.03 -8.76 -8.11
N LEU A 133 -5.55 -9.08 -9.30
CA LEU A 133 -6.68 -8.41 -9.91
C LEU A 133 -8.01 -9.00 -9.40
N THR A 134 -9.05 -8.17 -9.31
CA THR A 134 -10.42 -8.68 -9.26
C THR A 134 -10.84 -9.24 -10.62
N ARG A 135 -11.87 -10.08 -10.63
CA ARG A 135 -12.38 -10.70 -11.87
C ARG A 135 -12.84 -9.67 -12.89
N ASP A 136 -13.32 -8.53 -12.43
CA ASP A 136 -13.84 -7.40 -13.18
C ASP A 136 -12.85 -6.23 -13.28
N ALA A 137 -11.56 -6.47 -13.02
CA ALA A 137 -10.57 -5.40 -13.01
C ALA A 137 -10.44 -4.72 -14.38
N LEU A 138 -10.40 -3.38 -14.41
CA LEU A 138 -10.37 -2.56 -15.64
C LEU A 138 -9.08 -1.74 -15.75
N ALA A 139 -8.56 -1.59 -16.97
CA ALA A 139 -7.48 -0.66 -17.28
C ALA A 139 -8.02 0.60 -17.97
N ILE A 140 -7.80 1.75 -17.35
CA ILE A 140 -8.25 3.07 -17.77
C ILE A 140 -7.09 3.80 -18.43
N GLN A 141 -7.30 4.29 -19.66
CA GLN A 141 -6.29 5.04 -20.42
C GLN A 141 -6.76 6.49 -20.55
N THR A 142 -5.91 7.44 -20.16
CA THR A 142 -6.19 8.89 -20.19
C THR A 142 -6.19 9.48 -21.61
N GLY A 143 -5.54 8.80 -22.56
CA GLY A 143 -5.30 9.32 -23.91
C GLY A 143 -6.31 8.92 -25.00
N SER A 144 -7.22 7.98 -24.74
CA SER A 144 -8.24 7.59 -25.73
C SER A 144 -9.47 8.46 -25.60
N GLY A 145 -9.48 9.58 -26.30
CA GLY A 145 -10.68 10.40 -26.47
C GLY A 145 -11.79 9.60 -27.16
N GLY A 146 -12.73 9.06 -26.38
CA GLY A 146 -14.06 8.68 -26.87
C GLY A 146 -14.38 7.19 -26.97
N GLN A 147 -15.39 6.79 -26.20
CA GLN A 147 -16.38 5.73 -26.51
C GLN A 147 -15.96 4.25 -26.55
N GLY A 148 -14.80 3.88 -26.01
CA GLY A 148 -14.47 2.46 -25.76
C GLY A 148 -14.83 2.04 -24.34
N GLN A 149 -15.42 0.85 -24.16
CA GLN A 149 -15.43 0.20 -22.85
C GLN A 149 -13.98 -0.12 -22.46
N PRO A 150 -13.51 0.26 -21.26
CA PRO A 150 -12.15 -0.04 -20.83
C PRO A 150 -11.90 -1.56 -20.86
N PRO A 151 -10.74 -2.01 -21.37
CA PRO A 151 -10.41 -3.43 -21.39
C PRO A 151 -10.23 -3.97 -19.97
N SER A 152 -10.33 -5.30 -19.84
CA SER A 152 -9.90 -5.96 -18.61
C SER A 152 -8.42 -5.68 -18.37
N ALA A 153 -8.06 -5.38 -17.12
CA ALA A 153 -6.69 -5.10 -16.74
C ALA A 153 -5.74 -6.27 -17.04
N GLY A 154 -6.19 -7.52 -16.84
CA GLY A 154 -5.38 -8.70 -17.11
C GLY A 154 -5.02 -8.82 -18.60
N THR A 155 -6.01 -8.74 -19.48
CA THR A 155 -5.78 -8.84 -20.94
C THR A 155 -4.99 -7.64 -21.47
N TRP A 156 -5.15 -6.46 -20.87
CA TRP A 156 -4.34 -5.29 -21.21
C TRP A 156 -2.86 -5.49 -20.87
N TRP A 157 -2.53 -6.02 -19.69
CA TRP A 157 -1.15 -6.34 -19.32
C TRP A 157 -0.56 -7.48 -20.14
N GLU A 158 -1.32 -8.54 -20.42
CA GLU A 158 -0.89 -9.61 -21.32
C GLU A 158 -0.50 -9.09 -22.71
N GLN A 159 -1.27 -8.14 -23.25
CA GLN A 159 -0.94 -7.50 -24.52
C GLN A 159 0.35 -6.68 -24.44
N ARG A 160 0.61 -6.02 -23.30
CA ARG A 160 1.85 -5.25 -23.08
C ARG A 160 3.07 -6.16 -22.94
N PHE A 161 2.98 -7.26 -22.20
CA PHE A 161 4.08 -8.24 -22.07
C PHE A 161 4.49 -8.84 -23.42
N ARG A 162 3.59 -8.90 -24.40
CA ARG A 162 3.94 -9.35 -25.77
C ARG A 162 4.69 -8.30 -26.60
N ARG A 163 4.65 -7.03 -26.21
CA ARG A 163 5.14 -5.88 -27.01
C ARG A 163 6.31 -5.16 -26.38
N LEU A 164 6.48 -5.26 -25.06
CA LEU A 164 7.43 -4.50 -24.26
C LEU A 164 8.20 -5.45 -23.36
N GLU A 165 9.49 -5.15 -23.15
CA GLU A 165 10.41 -5.94 -22.33
C GLU A 165 10.59 -5.26 -20.96
N TYR A 166 9.73 -5.60 -20.00
CA TYR A 166 9.77 -5.07 -18.63
C TYR A 166 10.92 -5.62 -17.80
N GLY A 167 11.49 -6.76 -18.20
CA GLY A 167 12.72 -7.28 -17.62
C GLY A 167 13.88 -6.26 -17.61
N LYS A 168 13.86 -5.26 -18.51
CA LYS A 168 14.83 -4.15 -18.51
C LYS A 168 14.76 -3.29 -17.24
N LEU A 169 13.61 -3.22 -16.57
CA LEU A 169 13.42 -2.48 -15.31
C LEU A 169 14.00 -3.23 -14.10
N ALA A 170 14.45 -4.48 -14.26
CA ALA A 170 15.01 -5.25 -13.16
C ALA A 170 16.26 -4.58 -12.60
N GLY A 171 16.22 -4.24 -11.30
CA GLY A 171 17.30 -3.55 -10.60
C GLY A 171 17.20 -2.02 -10.61
N GLU A 172 16.28 -1.44 -11.39
CA GLU A 172 16.01 -0.01 -11.39
C GLU A 172 14.95 0.35 -10.33
N PRO A 173 15.09 1.48 -9.61
CA PRO A 173 14.06 1.94 -8.69
C PRO A 173 12.86 2.47 -9.50
N ILE A 174 11.76 1.71 -9.56
CA ILE A 174 10.56 2.11 -10.31
C ILE A 174 9.83 3.26 -9.62
N TYR A 175 9.70 3.21 -8.30
CA TYR A 175 9.05 4.25 -7.49
C TYR A 175 9.71 4.32 -6.10
N ARG A 176 9.43 5.40 -5.37
CA ARG A 176 9.80 5.55 -3.96
C ARG A 176 8.56 5.44 -3.09
N GLU A 177 8.59 4.54 -2.11
CA GLU A 177 7.47 4.36 -1.17
C GLU A 177 7.11 5.66 -0.45
N SER A 178 8.09 6.52 -0.15
CA SER A 178 7.87 7.83 0.48
C SER A 178 7.12 8.84 -0.40
N GLU A 179 7.05 8.62 -1.71
CA GLU A 179 6.35 9.49 -2.67
C GLU A 179 4.96 8.95 -3.03
N VAL A 180 4.64 7.73 -2.59
CA VAL A 180 3.33 7.11 -2.81
C VAL A 180 2.28 7.86 -2.01
N GLN A 181 1.18 8.23 -2.68
CA GLN A 181 0.06 8.91 -2.05
C GLN A 181 -1.11 7.95 -1.93
N ILE A 182 -1.71 7.90 -0.74
CA ILE A 182 -2.77 6.95 -0.39
C ILE A 182 -3.99 7.77 0.00
N PHE A 183 -5.11 7.49 -0.65
CA PHE A 183 -6.36 8.17 -0.42
C PHE A 183 -7.42 7.12 -0.09
N ARG A 184 -8.19 7.35 0.96
CA ARG A 184 -9.44 6.62 1.18
C ARG A 184 -10.53 7.25 0.33
N ALA A 185 -11.61 6.51 0.09
CA ALA A 185 -12.76 7.02 -0.66
C ALA A 185 -13.24 8.39 -0.15
N GLU A 186 -13.29 8.61 1.17
CA GLU A 186 -13.65 9.91 1.74
C GLU A 186 -12.65 11.03 1.44
N ASP A 187 -11.35 10.71 1.38
CA ASP A 187 -10.26 11.70 1.21
C ASP A 187 -10.11 12.13 -0.25
N VAL A 188 -10.49 11.27 -1.20
CA VAL A 188 -10.44 11.57 -2.64
C VAL A 188 -11.29 12.79 -2.99
N LEU A 189 -12.38 13.04 -2.24
CA LEU A 189 -13.24 14.21 -2.43
C LEU A 189 -12.55 15.52 -2.03
N ALA A 190 -11.54 15.49 -1.17
CA ALA A 190 -10.86 16.67 -0.64
C ALA A 190 -9.53 17.00 -1.35
N ALA A 191 -8.95 16.05 -2.09
CA ALA A 191 -7.68 16.20 -2.79
C ALA A 191 -7.85 16.76 -4.22
N PRO A 192 -6.79 17.34 -4.84
CA PRO A 192 -6.83 17.75 -6.24
C PRO A 192 -7.21 16.56 -7.13
N HIS A 193 -8.38 16.65 -7.78
CA HIS A 193 -8.92 15.56 -8.58
C HIS A 193 -7.98 15.25 -9.75
N HIS A 194 -7.42 14.04 -9.78
CA HIS A 194 -6.95 13.49 -11.04
C HIS A 194 -8.19 13.33 -11.94
N PRO A 195 -8.21 13.85 -13.17
CA PRO A 195 -9.42 13.99 -14.00
C PRO A 195 -10.13 12.66 -14.31
N ALA A 196 -9.45 11.55 -14.11
CA ALA A 196 -9.96 10.21 -14.32
C ALA A 196 -10.36 9.46 -13.04
N ILE A 197 -10.18 10.05 -11.86
CA ILE A 197 -10.77 9.55 -10.62
C ILE A 197 -12.20 10.09 -10.56
N GLN A 198 -13.19 9.20 -10.73
CA GLN A 198 -14.61 9.49 -10.55
C GLN A 198 -15.03 9.01 -9.15
N PRO A 199 -15.16 9.91 -8.16
CA PRO A 199 -15.45 9.54 -6.78
C PRO A 199 -16.77 8.75 -6.65
N GLU A 200 -17.73 8.97 -7.56
CA GLU A 200 -19.04 8.32 -7.58
C GLU A 200 -18.95 6.80 -7.82
N THR A 201 -17.79 6.32 -8.25
CA THR A 201 -17.54 4.91 -8.53
C THR A 201 -16.73 4.20 -7.44
N LEU A 202 -16.35 4.93 -6.39
CA LEU A 202 -15.65 4.41 -5.22
C LEU A 202 -16.67 3.90 -4.19
N ASP A 203 -16.39 2.74 -3.61
CA ASP A 203 -17.02 2.29 -2.37
C ASP A 203 -16.27 2.91 -1.18
N ASP A 204 -16.96 3.14 -0.06
CA ASP A 204 -16.40 3.73 1.17
C ASP A 204 -15.20 2.95 1.73
N GLN A 205 -15.01 1.69 1.32
CA GLN A 205 -13.88 0.84 1.73
C GLN A 205 -12.76 0.75 0.70
N ASP A 206 -12.92 1.39 -0.45
CA ASP A 206 -11.91 1.38 -1.50
C ASP A 206 -10.76 2.32 -1.13
N ILE A 207 -9.54 1.91 -1.50
CA ILE A 207 -8.32 2.69 -1.34
C ILE A 207 -7.79 3.03 -2.72
N VAL A 208 -7.45 4.29 -2.94
CA VAL A 208 -6.79 4.77 -4.15
C VAL A 208 -5.33 5.05 -3.83
N ILE A 209 -4.43 4.44 -4.59
CA ILE A 209 -3.00 4.66 -4.44
C ILE A 209 -2.47 5.30 -5.72
N ARG A 210 -1.84 6.46 -5.59
CA ARG A 210 -1.09 7.11 -6.68
C ARG A 210 0.38 6.81 -6.50
N VAL A 211 0.97 6.26 -7.56
CA VAL A 211 2.37 5.85 -7.59
C VAL A 211 3.10 6.67 -8.66
N PRO A 212 3.86 7.70 -8.24
CA PRO A 212 4.78 8.40 -9.12
C PRO A 212 5.86 7.44 -9.62
N ILE A 213 6.04 7.36 -10.94
CA ILE A 213 7.04 6.49 -11.57
C ILE A 213 8.32 7.27 -11.83
N MET A 214 9.41 6.81 -11.23
CA MET A 214 10.74 7.41 -11.41
C MET A 214 11.38 6.98 -12.74
N THR A 215 11.27 5.69 -13.06
CA THR A 215 11.92 5.07 -14.23
C THR A 215 10.86 4.58 -15.20
N ALA A 216 10.29 5.52 -15.96
CA ALA A 216 9.25 5.24 -16.95
C ALA A 216 9.82 4.76 -18.31
N ARG A 217 11.09 5.05 -18.59
CA ARG A 217 11.77 4.78 -19.87
C ARG A 217 13.17 4.22 -19.63
N ILE A 218 13.56 3.23 -20.43
CA ILE A 218 14.93 2.73 -20.50
C ILE A 218 15.43 2.87 -21.94
N ALA A 219 16.54 3.59 -22.10
CA ALA A 219 17.05 3.99 -23.41
C ALA A 219 15.96 4.70 -24.25
N ALA A 220 15.59 4.14 -25.40
CA ALA A 220 14.54 4.67 -26.26
C ALA A 220 13.13 4.20 -25.86
N ASP A 221 13.03 3.07 -25.15
CA ASP A 221 11.78 2.35 -24.93
C ASP A 221 11.03 2.92 -23.72
N ARG A 222 9.85 3.50 -23.96
CA ARG A 222 8.93 3.88 -22.87
C ARG A 222 8.20 2.61 -22.41
N LEU A 223 8.43 2.21 -21.17
CA LEU A 223 7.87 0.98 -20.60
C LEU A 223 6.65 1.29 -19.73
N LEU A 224 6.65 2.40 -19.00
CA LEU A 224 5.56 2.84 -18.12
C LEU A 224 5.16 4.30 -18.40
N GLY A 225 3.98 4.68 -17.95
CA GLY A 225 3.56 6.07 -17.76
C GLY A 225 4.31 6.73 -16.60
N ASP A 226 4.15 8.05 -16.45
CA ASP A 226 4.85 8.82 -15.40
C ASP A 226 4.16 8.68 -14.03
N GLU A 227 2.90 8.24 -14.04
CA GLU A 227 2.10 7.92 -12.85
C GLU A 227 1.24 6.68 -13.13
N ILE A 228 1.13 5.81 -12.12
CA ILE A 228 0.13 4.74 -12.09
C ILE A 228 -0.80 4.99 -10.90
N VAL A 229 -2.10 4.97 -11.15
CA VAL A 229 -3.13 5.04 -10.11
C VAL A 229 -3.80 3.67 -10.01
N VAL A 230 -3.81 3.12 -8.81
CA VAL A 230 -4.36 1.80 -8.51
C VAL A 230 -5.53 1.96 -7.55
N TRP A 231 -6.66 1.34 -7.88
CA TRP A 231 -7.80 1.25 -6.98
C TRP A 231 -7.88 -0.15 -6.40
N LEU A 232 -7.88 -0.19 -5.07
CA LEU A 232 -7.87 -1.39 -4.28
C LEU A 232 -9.22 -1.55 -3.59
N ARG A 233 -9.78 -2.75 -3.70
CA ARG A 233 -10.98 -3.17 -2.99
C ARG A 233 -10.64 -4.30 -2.04
N ARG A 234 -11.31 -4.32 -0.88
CA ARG A 234 -11.21 -5.42 0.06
C ARG A 234 -11.83 -6.70 -0.53
N ASP A 235 -11.04 -7.75 -0.63
CA ASP A 235 -11.50 -9.11 -0.93
C ASP A 235 -11.11 -10.04 0.23
N GLY A 236 -12.05 -10.24 1.16
CA GLY A 236 -11.83 -11.00 2.39
C GLY A 236 -10.76 -10.36 3.30
N PRO A 237 -9.62 -11.04 3.55
CA PRO A 237 -8.54 -10.55 4.40
C PRO A 237 -7.47 -9.73 3.65
N ARG A 238 -7.61 -9.52 2.34
CA ARG A 238 -6.60 -8.85 1.50
C ARG A 238 -7.21 -7.75 0.64
N PHE A 239 -6.34 -6.95 0.03
CA PHE A 239 -6.72 -6.05 -1.05
C PHE A 239 -6.53 -6.72 -2.41
N ARG A 240 -7.36 -6.33 -3.38
CA ARG A 240 -7.22 -6.65 -4.79
C ARG A 240 -7.45 -5.43 -5.65
N ILE A 241 -6.78 -5.40 -6.79
CA ILE A 241 -6.85 -4.30 -7.74
C ILE A 241 -8.08 -4.49 -8.62
N TYR A 242 -9.00 -3.52 -8.63
CA TYR A 242 -10.18 -3.56 -9.52
C TYR A 242 -10.15 -2.47 -10.59
N ARG A 243 -9.30 -1.44 -10.44
CA ARG A 243 -9.02 -0.49 -11.51
C ARG A 243 -7.55 -0.10 -11.51
N LEU A 244 -7.04 0.14 -12.70
CA LEU A 244 -5.71 0.66 -12.97
C LEU A 244 -5.85 1.82 -13.93
N LEU A 245 -5.12 2.89 -13.67
CA LEU A 245 -4.98 3.99 -14.60
C LEU A 245 -3.51 4.27 -14.80
N GLU A 246 -3.14 4.47 -16.05
CA GLU A 246 -1.79 4.85 -16.43
C GLU A 246 -1.87 5.78 -17.64
N ASP A 247 -1.12 6.88 -17.59
CA ASP A 247 -0.94 7.75 -18.75
C ASP A 247 0.15 7.19 -19.67
N PHE A 248 -0.20 6.10 -20.35
CA PHE A 248 0.69 5.41 -21.28
C PHE A 248 0.03 5.25 -22.64
N GLN A 249 0.75 5.62 -23.69
CA GLN A 249 0.37 5.39 -25.07
C GLN A 249 1.43 4.54 -25.76
N LEU A 250 1.00 3.41 -26.33
CA LEU A 250 1.82 2.63 -27.26
C LEU A 250 1.99 3.45 -28.54
N GLN A 251 3.23 3.80 -28.86
CA GLN A 251 3.59 4.44 -30.13
C GLN A 251 3.65 3.43 -31.28
#